data_AF-A0A6A2FSW4-F1
#
_entry.id   AF-A0A6A2FSW4-F1
#
_cell.length_a   1.000
_cell.length_b   1.000
_cell.length_c   1.000
_cell.angle_alpha   90.00
_cell.angle_beta   90.00
_cell.angle_gamma   90.00
#
_symmetry.space_group_name_H-M   'P 1'
#
loop_
_entity.id
_entity.type
_entity.pdbx_description
1 polymer ?
#
loop_
_entity_poly.entity_id
_entity_poly.type
_entity_poly.pdbx_seq_one_letter_code
_entity_poly.pdbx_strand_id
1 'polypeptide(L)'
;MLQIPDCEINHNAIVVVGYNRIVSIKRLLKSLQEAYYASIAVPLVVSIDKSDCTELYDFVENFEWTHGNKYVIIQEKKRGLKEHIYRCGDLSKFFKSVTILEDDLYVSPFFYDYIEQTVSAYGEDVNVAGISLYRNEHNGFNNLPLYFLNIGHDVFAYQSTSTWGETFTYSMWKPFRKWLEKWDCNFDEVDTYSIIKGWDKAWSKYFEAYLILTNKFFIYPYTSLSTNFSDVGVHTNEGQISNSYQVELIYGRKKYVLPLFRDLVHYDTYAQCLLLKSKFPSKDVIIDLNGNRENIDEARYLLSCRNMPYKIIRTFGMRLRPIELNVLQEIEGNGIYLYDMSEFSDNKFGIRTIQFLSEYYLRSFNRSMILQYFKDLILRKFRKYVCK
;
A
#
# COMPACT_ATOMS: atom_id res chain seq x y z
N MET A 1 3.90 29.85 13.17
CA MET A 1 4.08 29.15 11.87
C MET A 1 5.56 28.83 11.79
N LEU A 2 5.97 27.55 11.72
CA LEU A 2 7.40 27.24 11.55
C LEU A 2 7.90 27.89 10.26
N GLN A 3 9.01 28.60 10.35
CA GLN A 3 9.75 29.05 9.18
C GLN A 3 10.75 27.93 8.82
N ILE A 4 10.35 27.10 7.87
CA ILE A 4 11.29 26.19 7.22
C ILE A 4 12.11 27.06 6.24
N PRO A 5 13.44 27.13 6.37
CA PRO A 5 14.25 28.00 5.52
C PRO A 5 14.21 27.54 4.06
N ASP A 6 14.29 28.49 3.12
CA ASP A 6 14.29 28.20 1.68
C ASP A 6 15.46 27.30 1.24
N CYS A 7 16.55 27.22 2.02
CA CYS A 7 17.67 26.34 1.71
C CYS A 7 17.30 24.85 1.73
N GLU A 8 16.18 24.47 2.35
CA GLU A 8 15.74 23.08 2.44
C GLU A 8 15.05 22.55 1.17
N ILE A 9 14.75 23.43 0.22
CA ILE A 9 14.01 23.08 -1.01
C ILE A 9 14.70 22.01 -1.86
N ASN A 10 16.00 21.78 -1.65
CA ASN A 10 16.80 20.80 -2.39
C ASN A 10 16.98 19.47 -1.66
N HIS A 11 16.49 19.33 -0.42
CA HIS A 11 16.69 18.12 0.40
C HIS A 11 15.39 17.30 0.51
N ASN A 12 15.52 15.97 0.53
CA ASN A 12 14.39 15.09 0.84
C ASN A 12 14.19 15.06 2.35
N ALA A 13 13.03 15.50 2.84
CA ALA A 13 12.72 15.54 4.26
C ALA A 13 12.01 14.27 4.73
N ILE A 14 12.30 13.87 5.96
CA ILE A 14 11.56 12.84 6.69
C ILE A 14 10.56 13.56 7.59
N VAL A 15 9.29 13.17 7.51
CA VAL A 15 8.20 13.71 8.33
C VAL A 15 7.64 12.61 9.20
N VAL A 16 7.96 12.62 10.49
CA VAL A 16 7.41 11.71 11.49
C VAL A 16 6.09 12.27 12.00
N VAL A 17 5.03 11.45 11.96
CA VAL A 17 3.68 11.80 12.37
C VAL A 17 3.30 10.96 13.59
N GLY A 18 2.88 11.62 14.68
CA GLY A 18 2.49 10.92 15.90
C GLY A 18 1.34 11.60 16.66
N TYR A 19 0.82 10.92 17.69
CA TYR A 19 -0.23 11.44 18.57
C TYR A 19 0.14 11.34 20.05
N ASN A 20 0.11 10.14 20.63
CA ASN A 20 0.33 9.93 22.07
C ASN A 20 1.10 8.64 22.42
N ARG A 21 1.76 8.01 21.43
CA ARG A 21 2.45 6.73 21.60
C ARG A 21 3.96 6.90 21.70
N ILE A 22 4.44 7.23 22.91
CA ILE A 22 5.88 7.50 23.13
C ILE A 22 6.78 6.30 22.84
N VAL A 23 6.33 5.07 23.11
CA VAL A 23 7.12 3.86 22.83
C VAL A 23 7.30 3.66 21.32
N SER A 24 6.22 3.83 20.56
CA SER A 24 6.20 3.68 19.11
C SER A 24 7.10 4.72 18.44
N ILE A 25 6.94 6.00 18.78
CA ILE A 25 7.75 7.07 18.19
C ILE A 25 9.24 6.94 18.56
N LYS A 26 9.57 6.49 19.78
CA LYS A 26 10.96 6.20 20.18
C LYS A 26 11.57 5.12 19.28
N ARG A 27 10.81 4.07 18.97
CA ARG A 27 11.25 2.99 18.08
C ARG A 27 11.48 3.49 16.66
N LEU A 28 10.55 4.29 16.10
CA LEU A 28 10.71 4.87 14.78
C LEU A 28 11.93 5.80 14.72
N LEU A 29 12.02 6.80 15.62
CA LEU A 29 13.12 7.75 15.64
C LEU A 29 14.48 7.07 15.84
N LYS A 30 14.54 6.01 16.64
CA LYS A 30 15.74 5.18 16.77
C LYS A 30 16.13 4.55 15.42
N SER A 31 15.18 3.95 14.70
CA SER A 31 15.46 3.34 13.39
C SER A 31 15.92 4.37 12.35
N LEU A 32 15.41 5.61 12.42
CA LEU A 32 15.86 6.72 11.58
C LEU A 32 17.28 7.16 11.96
N GLN A 33 17.56 7.29 13.26
CA GLN A 33 18.87 7.69 13.76
C GLN A 33 19.98 6.71 13.37
N GLU A 34 19.66 5.41 13.31
CA GLU A 34 20.59 4.32 12.95
C GLU A 34 20.66 4.06 11.44
N ALA A 35 19.83 4.72 10.62
CA ALA A 35 19.82 4.53 9.18
C ALA A 35 21.07 5.12 8.50
N TYR A 36 21.36 4.61 7.31
CA TYR A 36 22.44 5.08 6.46
C TYR A 36 21.98 6.30 5.63
N TYR A 37 22.77 7.37 5.72
CA TYR A 37 22.63 8.58 4.91
C TYR A 37 23.95 8.88 4.22
N ALA A 38 23.91 9.10 2.90
CA ALA A 38 25.11 9.44 2.14
C ALA A 38 25.58 10.89 2.39
N SER A 39 24.69 11.75 2.90
CA SER A 39 24.96 13.14 3.25
C SER A 39 24.35 13.48 4.62
N ILE A 40 24.89 14.51 5.29
CA ILE A 40 24.36 15.04 6.56
C ILE A 40 23.35 16.19 6.36
N ALA A 41 22.66 16.20 5.22
CA ALA A 41 21.68 17.23 4.84
C ALA A 41 20.29 16.60 4.71
N VAL A 42 19.84 15.96 5.78
CA VAL A 42 18.57 15.22 5.85
C VAL A 42 17.65 15.88 6.87
N PRO A 43 16.69 16.72 6.43
CA PRO A 43 15.76 17.36 7.34
C PRO A 43 14.82 16.36 8.00
N LEU A 44 14.62 16.51 9.31
CA LEU A 44 13.64 15.76 10.07
C LEU A 44 12.57 16.71 10.60
N VAL A 45 11.32 16.47 10.22
CA VAL A 45 10.15 17.14 10.80
C VAL A 45 9.43 16.14 11.70
N VAL A 46 9.30 16.43 12.99
CA VAL A 46 8.50 15.64 13.92
C VAL A 46 7.20 16.39 14.20
N SER A 47 6.09 15.92 13.64
CA SER A 47 4.77 16.52 13.81
C SER A 47 3.86 15.68 14.70
N ILE A 48 3.42 16.26 15.82
CA ILE A 48 2.60 15.58 16.83
C ILE A 48 1.22 16.23 16.89
N ASP A 49 0.14 15.45 16.71
CA ASP A 49 -1.24 15.92 16.95
C ASP A 49 -1.47 16.13 18.44
N LYS A 50 -2.36 17.07 18.78
CA LYS A 50 -2.57 17.51 20.17
C LYS A 50 -3.12 16.38 21.05
N SER A 51 -2.32 15.89 22.00
CA SER A 51 -2.67 14.79 22.92
C SER A 51 -2.51 15.08 24.42
N ASP A 52 -1.93 16.24 24.78
CA ASP A 52 -1.59 16.64 26.15
C ASP A 52 -0.57 15.72 26.85
N CYS A 53 0.13 14.88 26.08
CA CYS A 53 1.22 14.04 26.58
C CYS A 53 2.52 14.85 26.67
N THR A 54 2.76 15.50 27.81
CA THR A 54 3.96 16.33 28.03
C THR A 54 5.26 15.52 27.90
N GLU A 55 5.29 14.28 28.40
CA GLU A 55 6.46 13.40 28.27
C GLU A 55 6.85 13.18 26.80
N LEU A 56 5.87 13.00 25.91
CA LEU A 56 6.11 12.86 24.48
C LEU A 56 6.63 14.16 23.88
N TYR A 57 6.05 15.30 24.25
CA TYR A 57 6.47 16.62 23.76
C TYR A 57 7.91 16.92 24.16
N ASP A 58 8.23 16.79 25.45
CA ASP A 58 9.58 16.97 25.99
C ASP A 58 10.57 16.04 25.27
N PHE A 59 10.19 14.77 25.04
CA PHE A 59 11.04 13.83 24.33
C PHE A 59 11.35 14.27 22.89
N VAL A 60 10.34 14.65 22.09
CA VAL A 60 10.58 15.03 20.67
C VAL A 60 11.32 16.36 20.54
N GLU A 61 11.08 17.30 21.46
CA GLU A 61 11.79 18.58 21.53
C GLU A 61 13.27 18.37 21.85
N ASN A 62 13.60 17.46 22.78
CA ASN A 62 14.98 17.18 23.19
C ASN A 62 15.70 16.11 22.36
N PHE A 63 15.00 15.40 21.45
CA PHE A 63 15.63 14.39 20.60
C PHE A 63 16.72 14.98 19.70
N GLU A 64 17.97 14.57 19.83
CA GLU A 64 19.07 15.07 18.99
C GLU A 64 19.10 14.35 17.64
N TRP A 65 18.96 15.12 16.55
CA TRP A 65 19.07 14.60 15.19
C TRP A 65 20.44 14.93 14.61
N THR A 66 21.22 13.91 14.25
CA THR A 66 22.63 14.09 13.84
C THR A 66 22.84 14.14 12.33
N HIS A 67 21.78 14.06 11.54
CA HIS A 67 21.87 13.92 10.07
C HIS A 67 21.32 15.13 9.30
N GLY A 68 20.98 16.23 9.98
CA GLY A 68 20.49 17.46 9.37
C GLY A 68 19.72 18.34 10.34
N ASN A 69 18.92 19.27 9.80
CA ASN A 69 18.07 20.13 10.62
C ASN A 69 16.86 19.37 11.17
N LYS A 70 16.51 19.65 12.45
CA LYS A 70 15.31 19.11 13.09
C LYS A 70 14.27 20.22 13.30
N TYR A 71 13.02 19.91 12.97
CA TYR A 71 11.87 20.76 13.17
C TYR A 71 10.81 20.00 13.99
N VAL A 72 10.26 20.64 15.01
CA VAL A 72 9.20 20.03 15.85
C VAL A 72 7.92 20.85 15.69
N ILE A 73 6.81 20.16 15.39
CA ILE A 73 5.49 20.76 15.17
C ILE A 73 4.47 20.07 16.07
N ILE A 74 4.21 20.64 17.25
CA ILE A 74 3.13 20.18 18.12
C ILE A 74 1.86 20.97 17.78
N GLN A 75 0.77 20.29 17.42
CA GLN A 75 -0.48 20.96 17.07
C GLN A 75 -1.14 21.58 18.31
N GLU A 76 -1.68 22.79 18.17
CA GLU A 76 -2.39 23.49 19.27
C GLU A 76 -3.77 22.87 19.56
N LYS A 77 -4.39 22.24 18.55
CA LYS A 77 -5.72 21.64 18.61
C LYS A 77 -5.69 20.26 17.98
N LYS A 78 -6.53 19.35 18.48
CA LYS A 78 -6.66 18.00 17.94
C LYS A 78 -7.29 18.05 16.55
N ARG A 79 -6.56 17.59 15.53
CA ARG A 79 -7.00 17.63 14.12
C ARG A 79 -7.49 16.28 13.62
N GLY A 80 -7.01 15.19 14.24
CA GLY A 80 -7.23 13.84 13.76
C GLY A 80 -6.36 13.50 12.55
N LEU A 81 -6.20 12.20 12.31
CA LEU A 81 -5.23 11.65 11.37
C LEU A 81 -5.34 12.24 9.95
N LYS A 82 -6.55 12.34 9.41
CA LYS A 82 -6.75 12.82 8.02
C LYS A 82 -6.19 14.21 7.77
N GLU A 83 -6.59 15.19 8.59
CA GLU A 83 -6.11 16.56 8.45
C GLU A 83 -4.63 16.69 8.82
N HIS A 84 -4.15 15.87 9.75
CA HIS A 84 -2.74 15.86 10.13
C HIS A 84 -1.84 15.38 8.99
N ILE A 85 -2.18 14.27 8.32
CA ILE A 85 -1.46 13.79 7.14
C ILE A 85 -1.51 14.81 6.01
N TYR A 86 -2.68 15.44 5.77
CA TYR A 86 -2.78 16.48 4.75
C TYR A 86 -1.82 17.64 4.97
N ARG A 87 -1.69 18.11 6.21
CA ARG A 87 -0.73 19.14 6.59
C ARG A 87 0.72 18.69 6.44
N CYS A 88 1.01 17.43 6.72
CA CYS A 88 2.33 16.85 6.51
C CYS A 88 2.68 16.78 5.02
N GLY A 89 1.73 16.38 4.15
CA GLY A 89 1.91 16.44 2.70
C GLY A 89 2.07 17.87 2.18
N ASP A 90 1.38 18.85 2.77
CA ASP A 90 1.52 20.28 2.41
C ASP A 90 2.93 20.84 2.68
N LEU A 91 3.76 20.16 3.48
CA LEU A 91 5.17 20.49 3.68
C LEU A 91 6.02 20.24 2.43
N SER A 92 5.56 19.43 1.48
CA SER A 92 6.24 19.17 0.20
C SER A 92 6.63 20.43 -0.57
N LYS A 93 5.97 21.58 -0.33
CA LYS A 93 6.32 22.86 -0.94
C LYS A 93 7.63 23.48 -0.43
N PHE A 94 8.17 22.99 0.68
CA PHE A 94 9.38 23.53 1.34
C PHE A 94 10.61 22.64 1.17
N PHE A 95 10.44 21.44 0.61
CA PHE A 95 11.47 20.41 0.49
C PHE A 95 11.47 19.84 -0.92
N LYS A 96 12.53 19.13 -1.31
CA LYS A 96 12.56 18.40 -2.59
C LYS A 96 11.49 17.31 -2.62
N SER A 97 11.33 16.62 -1.49
CA SER A 97 10.23 15.69 -1.24
C SER A 97 10.00 15.57 0.26
N VAL A 98 8.84 15.04 0.65
CA VAL A 98 8.52 14.66 2.03
C VAL A 98 8.19 13.18 2.08
N THR A 99 8.87 12.43 2.94
CA THR A 99 8.55 11.04 3.28
C THR A 99 7.81 11.03 4.59
N ILE A 100 6.53 10.65 4.58
CA ILE A 100 5.68 10.63 5.76
C ILE A 100 5.76 9.24 6.42
N LEU A 101 6.02 9.23 7.73
CA LEU A 101 6.14 8.02 8.53
C LEU A 101 5.30 8.14 9.81
N GLU A 102 4.30 7.28 9.96
CA GLU A 102 3.51 7.20 11.21
C GLU A 102 4.33 6.56 12.35
N ASP A 103 4.01 6.95 13.59
CA ASP A 103 4.77 6.56 14.80
C ASP A 103 4.89 5.04 15.05
N ASP A 104 4.05 4.20 14.43
CA ASP A 104 4.10 2.74 14.53
C ASP A 104 4.91 2.05 13.43
N LEU A 105 5.59 2.81 12.57
CA LEU A 105 6.47 2.27 11.55
C LEU A 105 7.88 1.98 12.07
N TYR A 106 8.61 1.22 11.28
CA TYR A 106 10.04 1.01 11.37
C TYR A 106 10.62 0.95 9.96
N VAL A 107 11.82 1.50 9.77
CA VAL A 107 12.45 1.58 8.45
C VAL A 107 13.67 0.68 8.33
N SER A 108 13.93 0.21 7.11
CA SER A 108 15.21 -0.34 6.70
C SER A 108 16.32 0.70 6.91
N PRO A 109 17.54 0.30 7.32
CA PRO A 109 18.69 1.21 7.34
C PRO A 109 19.00 1.85 5.98
N PHE A 110 18.50 1.32 4.87
CA PHE A 110 18.78 1.82 3.52
C PHE A 110 17.58 2.55 2.88
N PHE A 111 16.54 2.87 3.65
CA PHE A 111 15.32 3.49 3.10
C PHE A 111 15.56 4.83 2.40
N TYR A 112 16.50 5.63 2.91
CA TYR A 112 16.77 6.96 2.36
C TYR A 112 17.47 6.91 1.00
N ASP A 113 18.40 5.98 0.80
CA ASP A 113 19.09 5.76 -0.49
C ASP A 113 18.09 5.36 -1.60
N TYR A 114 17.00 4.65 -1.25
CA TYR A 114 15.87 4.40 -2.16
C TYR A 114 15.05 5.64 -2.45
N ILE A 115 14.74 6.46 -1.43
CA ILE A 115 14.00 7.73 -1.62
C ILE A 115 14.77 8.63 -2.58
N GLU A 116 16.08 8.80 -2.38
CA GLU A 116 16.90 9.63 -3.25
C GLU A 116 16.85 9.19 -4.72
N GLN A 117 17.02 7.88 -4.96
CA GLN A 117 17.00 7.32 -6.31
C GLN A 117 15.62 7.40 -6.97
N THR A 118 14.55 7.06 -6.23
CA THR A 118 13.18 7.05 -6.77
C THR A 118 12.59 8.44 -6.95
N VAL A 119 12.84 9.38 -6.03
CA VAL A 119 12.47 10.79 -6.23
C VAL A 119 13.23 11.37 -7.43
N SER A 120 14.50 11.03 -7.60
CA SER A 120 15.23 11.47 -8.80
C SER A 120 14.67 10.89 -10.10
N ALA A 121 14.16 9.65 -10.09
CA ALA A 121 13.66 8.98 -11.27
C ALA A 121 12.21 9.38 -11.64
N TYR A 122 11.37 9.57 -10.63
CA TYR A 122 9.90 9.70 -10.82
C TYR A 122 9.32 10.99 -10.25
N GLY A 123 10.12 11.82 -9.56
CA GLY A 123 9.67 13.01 -8.83
C GLY A 123 8.86 14.00 -9.67
N GLU A 124 9.14 14.07 -10.97
CA GLU A 124 8.49 14.99 -11.92
C GLU A 124 7.63 14.26 -12.98
N ASP A 125 7.46 12.94 -12.89
CA ASP A 125 6.61 12.20 -13.84
C ASP A 125 5.13 12.46 -13.54
N VAL A 126 4.42 13.03 -14.51
CA VAL A 126 3.02 13.44 -14.37
C VAL A 126 2.05 12.28 -14.10
N ASN A 127 2.44 11.03 -14.38
CA ASN A 127 1.62 9.84 -14.11
C ASN A 127 1.81 9.29 -12.70
N VAL A 128 2.85 9.75 -12.00
CA VAL A 128 3.18 9.32 -10.64
C VAL A 128 2.59 10.30 -9.65
N ALA A 129 1.85 9.79 -8.68
CA ALA A 129 1.22 10.57 -7.61
C ALA A 129 1.86 10.34 -6.23
N GLY A 130 2.80 9.41 -6.12
CA GLY A 130 3.52 9.12 -4.89
C GLY A 130 4.52 7.97 -5.07
N ILE A 131 5.43 7.85 -4.12
CA ILE A 131 6.36 6.72 -4.03
C ILE A 131 6.13 6.04 -2.68
N SER A 132 6.11 4.72 -2.66
CA SER A 132 5.92 3.93 -1.44
C SER A 132 7.24 3.33 -0.95
N LEU A 133 7.37 3.22 0.36
CA LEU A 133 8.35 2.35 1.04
C LEU A 133 7.76 1.00 1.43
N TYR A 134 6.44 0.84 1.44
CA TYR A 134 5.74 -0.34 1.93
C TYR A 134 4.99 -1.05 0.82
N ARG A 135 5.27 -2.33 0.60
CA ARG A 135 4.45 -3.19 -0.26
C ARG A 135 3.64 -4.16 0.59
N ASN A 136 2.32 -4.15 0.39
CA ASN A 136 1.42 -5.14 0.98
C ASN A 136 1.76 -6.55 0.47
N GLU A 137 1.96 -7.49 1.39
CA GLU A 137 2.18 -8.92 1.07
C GLU A 137 0.89 -9.73 1.00
N HIS A 138 -0.23 -9.15 1.44
CA HIS A 138 -1.55 -9.72 1.35
C HIS A 138 -2.58 -8.64 1.00
N ASN A 139 -3.65 -9.05 0.35
CA ASN A 139 -4.77 -8.20 0.02
C ASN A 139 -5.68 -8.07 1.25
N GLY A 140 -5.84 -6.86 1.77
CA GLY A 140 -6.63 -6.60 2.99
C GLY A 140 -8.14 -6.86 2.85
N PHE A 141 -8.63 -7.13 1.64
CA PHE A 141 -10.05 -7.31 1.35
C PHE A 141 -10.47 -8.78 1.17
N ASN A 142 -9.53 -9.66 0.82
CA ASN A 142 -9.79 -11.11 0.71
C ASN A 142 -8.76 -11.99 1.46
N ASN A 143 -7.76 -11.39 2.10
CA ASN A 143 -6.65 -12.05 2.81
C ASN A 143 -5.82 -13.02 1.97
N LEU A 144 -5.86 -12.92 0.63
CA LEU A 144 -4.98 -13.68 -0.25
C LEU A 144 -3.60 -13.02 -0.31
N PRO A 145 -2.50 -13.81 -0.36
CA PRO A 145 -1.18 -13.29 -0.63
C PRO A 145 -1.11 -12.50 -1.95
N LEU A 146 -0.44 -11.35 -1.93
CA LEU A 146 -0.15 -10.54 -3.11
C LEU A 146 1.25 -10.86 -3.63
N TYR A 147 1.29 -11.34 -4.87
CA TYR A 147 2.51 -11.52 -5.63
C TYR A 147 2.41 -10.68 -6.90
N PHE A 148 3.43 -9.85 -7.13
CA PHE A 148 3.52 -9.00 -8.30
C PHE A 148 4.57 -9.57 -9.26
N LEU A 149 4.26 -9.59 -10.56
CA LEU A 149 5.16 -9.94 -11.65
C LEU A 149 6.39 -9.06 -11.60
N ASN A 150 7.53 -9.69 -11.33
CA ASN A 150 8.83 -9.04 -11.40
C ASN A 150 9.50 -9.38 -12.74
N ILE A 151 9.75 -8.35 -13.54
CA ILE A 151 10.40 -8.46 -14.86
C ILE A 151 11.87 -8.02 -14.83
N GLY A 152 12.51 -8.00 -13.66
CA GLY A 152 13.89 -7.57 -13.46
C GLY A 152 14.05 -6.11 -13.03
N HIS A 153 12.95 -5.38 -12.83
CA HIS A 153 12.96 -4.03 -12.24
C HIS A 153 12.84 -4.10 -10.72
N ASP A 154 13.20 -3.02 -10.04
CA ASP A 154 13.08 -2.95 -8.58
C ASP A 154 11.81 -2.30 -8.07
N VAL A 155 11.03 -1.71 -8.99
CA VAL A 155 9.76 -1.07 -8.70
C VAL A 155 8.69 -1.43 -9.74
N PHE A 156 7.44 -1.21 -9.38
CA PHE A 156 6.27 -1.34 -10.26
C PHE A 156 5.28 -0.21 -9.97
N ALA A 157 4.38 0.05 -10.92
CA ALA A 157 3.32 1.04 -10.77
C ALA A 157 2.05 0.37 -10.25
N TYR A 158 1.45 0.92 -9.20
CA TYR A 158 0.23 0.39 -8.61
C TYR A 158 -0.76 1.53 -8.37
N GLN A 159 -1.98 1.40 -8.89
CA GLN A 159 -3.06 2.36 -8.68
C GLN A 159 -3.69 2.13 -7.31
N SER A 160 -2.89 2.25 -6.26
CA SER A 160 -3.34 2.21 -4.89
C SER A 160 -2.48 3.08 -4.00
N THR A 161 -3.10 3.66 -2.98
CA THR A 161 -2.48 4.59 -2.05
C THR A 161 -1.66 3.84 -1.02
N SER A 162 -0.41 4.26 -0.81
CA SER A 162 0.39 3.78 0.32
C SER A 162 0.13 4.63 1.57
N THR A 163 0.06 3.98 2.74
CA THR A 163 -0.18 4.64 4.03
C THR A 163 0.87 4.29 5.09
N TRP A 164 1.97 3.63 4.71
CA TRP A 164 3.00 3.19 5.64
C TRP A 164 4.41 3.52 5.13
N GLY A 165 4.60 4.75 4.68
CA GLY A 165 5.88 5.22 4.13
C GLY A 165 5.70 5.82 2.75
N GLU A 166 4.79 6.77 2.64
CA GLU A 166 4.49 7.50 1.43
C GLU A 166 5.41 8.71 1.26
N THR A 167 5.93 8.88 0.05
CA THR A 167 6.81 9.99 -0.33
C THR A 167 6.14 10.82 -1.42
N PHE A 168 6.14 12.14 -1.22
CA PHE A 168 5.55 13.10 -2.15
C PHE A 168 6.54 14.21 -2.50
N THR A 169 6.70 14.48 -3.79
CA THR A 169 7.20 15.79 -4.26
C THR A 169 6.05 16.80 -4.27
N TYR A 170 6.37 18.09 -4.41
CA TYR A 170 5.33 19.11 -4.54
C TYR A 170 4.48 18.92 -5.82
N SER A 171 5.10 18.45 -6.91
CA SER A 171 4.44 18.13 -8.18
C SER A 171 3.47 16.95 -8.06
N MET A 172 3.72 16.00 -7.16
CA MET A 172 2.79 14.91 -6.80
C MET A 172 1.64 15.39 -5.90
N TRP A 173 1.95 16.14 -4.84
CA TRP A 173 0.98 16.47 -3.78
C TRP A 173 0.01 17.59 -4.16
N LYS A 174 0.51 18.67 -4.78
CA LYS A 174 -0.29 19.84 -5.11
C LYS A 174 -1.51 19.52 -6.01
N PRO A 175 -1.40 18.68 -7.06
CA PRO A 175 -2.56 18.31 -7.87
C PRO A 175 -3.65 17.57 -7.10
N PHE A 176 -3.28 16.68 -6.17
CA PHE A 176 -4.25 16.01 -5.29
C PHE A 176 -5.03 17.03 -4.47
N ARG A 177 -4.36 17.99 -3.84
CA ARG A 177 -5.02 19.03 -3.01
C ARG A 177 -5.99 19.87 -3.84
N LYS A 178 -5.57 20.30 -5.04
CA LYS A 178 -6.44 21.04 -5.96
C LYS A 178 -7.63 20.23 -6.47
N TRP A 179 -7.44 18.92 -6.68
CA TRP A 179 -8.52 18.03 -7.08
C TRP A 179 -9.52 17.87 -5.94
N LEU A 180 -9.03 17.64 -4.71
CA LEU A 180 -9.86 17.44 -3.53
C LEU A 180 -10.75 18.65 -3.21
N GLU A 181 -10.27 19.88 -3.43
CA GLU A 181 -11.04 21.12 -3.26
C GLU A 181 -12.25 21.22 -4.21
N LYS A 182 -12.17 20.59 -5.38
CA LYS A 182 -13.20 20.65 -6.42
C LYS A 182 -14.11 19.44 -6.44
N TRP A 183 -13.71 18.35 -5.79
CA TRP A 183 -14.41 17.10 -5.85
C TRP A 183 -15.65 17.12 -4.95
N ASP A 184 -16.77 16.67 -5.48
CA ASP A 184 -18.07 16.58 -4.80
C ASP A 184 -18.17 15.43 -3.80
N CYS A 185 -17.10 14.64 -3.66
CA CYS A 185 -17.04 13.43 -2.84
C CYS A 185 -18.03 12.35 -3.28
N ASN A 186 -18.40 12.30 -4.57
CA ASN A 186 -19.19 11.21 -5.12
C ASN A 186 -18.32 9.96 -5.35
N PHE A 187 -18.53 8.93 -4.52
CA PHE A 187 -17.82 7.65 -4.61
C PHE A 187 -18.54 6.59 -5.46
N ASP A 188 -19.74 6.88 -5.97
CA ASP A 188 -20.51 5.89 -6.74
C ASP A 188 -19.77 5.51 -8.02
N GLU A 189 -19.17 6.49 -8.69
CA GLU A 189 -18.41 6.33 -9.94
C GLU A 189 -16.97 5.82 -9.74
N VAL A 190 -16.51 5.64 -8.50
CA VAL A 190 -15.13 5.17 -8.23
C VAL A 190 -15.10 3.64 -8.24
N ASP A 191 -14.39 3.06 -9.21
CA ASP A 191 -14.17 1.62 -9.33
C ASP A 191 -13.16 1.13 -8.28
N THR A 192 -13.63 0.93 -7.04
CA THR A 192 -12.84 0.41 -5.91
C THR A 192 -13.73 -0.43 -4.99
N TYR A 193 -13.13 -1.10 -4.00
CA TYR A 193 -13.88 -1.90 -3.03
C TYR A 193 -14.89 -1.07 -2.23
N SER A 194 -16.11 -1.56 -2.10
CA SER A 194 -17.21 -0.96 -1.33
C SER A 194 -16.81 -0.58 0.09
N ILE A 195 -15.98 -1.40 0.74
CA ILE A 195 -15.48 -1.12 2.10
C ILE A 195 -14.64 0.16 2.17
N ILE A 196 -13.84 0.47 1.14
CA ILE A 196 -13.08 1.73 1.07
C ILE A 196 -14.05 2.91 0.96
N LYS A 197 -15.11 2.77 0.15
CA LYS A 197 -16.16 3.80 0.03
C LYS A 197 -16.84 4.09 1.38
N GLY A 198 -16.83 3.16 2.32
CA GLY A 198 -17.37 3.34 3.68
C GLY A 198 -16.42 4.00 4.71
N TRP A 199 -15.17 4.31 4.37
CA TRP A 199 -14.24 4.91 5.36
C TRP A 199 -14.47 6.41 5.55
N ASP A 200 -14.60 6.89 6.79
CA ASP A 200 -14.83 8.33 7.05
C ASP A 200 -13.57 9.09 7.46
N LYS A 201 -12.67 8.39 8.17
CA LYS A 201 -11.47 8.95 8.80
C LYS A 201 -10.18 8.69 8.03
N ALA A 202 -10.19 7.77 7.07
CA ALA A 202 -9.02 7.43 6.29
C ALA A 202 -8.80 8.48 5.18
N TRP A 203 -7.67 9.18 5.23
CA TRP A 203 -7.27 10.09 4.15
C TRP A 203 -7.03 9.33 2.84
N SER A 204 -6.54 8.09 2.96
CA SER A 204 -6.23 7.21 1.84
C SER A 204 -7.43 6.90 0.96
N LYS A 205 -8.66 6.88 1.49
CA LYS A 205 -9.88 6.75 0.68
C LYS A 205 -9.98 7.86 -0.38
N TYR A 206 -9.71 9.10 0.00
CA TYR A 206 -9.81 10.25 -0.89
C TYR A 206 -8.66 10.25 -1.91
N PHE A 207 -7.47 9.83 -1.48
CA PHE A 207 -6.33 9.70 -2.37
C PHE A 207 -6.53 8.53 -3.37
N GLU A 208 -7.13 7.41 -2.94
CA GLU A 208 -7.46 6.28 -3.81
C GLU A 208 -8.41 6.72 -4.94
N ALA A 209 -9.46 7.47 -4.60
CA ALA A 209 -10.37 8.04 -5.58
C ALA A 209 -9.64 8.97 -6.56
N TYR A 210 -8.72 9.81 -6.07
CA TYR A 210 -7.88 10.65 -6.91
C TYR A 210 -7.02 9.82 -7.90
N LEU A 211 -6.37 8.75 -7.43
CA LEU A 211 -5.56 7.88 -8.28
C LEU A 211 -6.40 7.26 -9.40
N ILE A 212 -7.57 6.71 -9.06
CA ILE A 212 -8.46 6.04 -10.01
C ILE A 212 -9.02 7.04 -11.02
N LEU A 213 -9.65 8.13 -10.54
CA LEU A 213 -10.34 9.09 -11.39
C LEU A 213 -9.39 9.94 -12.26
N THR A 214 -8.11 10.03 -11.89
CA THR A 214 -7.10 10.75 -12.67
C THR A 214 -6.09 9.83 -13.36
N ASN A 215 -6.31 8.51 -13.30
CA ASN A 215 -5.45 7.47 -13.86
C ASN A 215 -3.97 7.64 -13.48
N LYS A 216 -3.70 7.86 -12.18
CA LYS A 216 -2.35 7.99 -11.62
C LYS A 216 -1.98 6.78 -10.79
N PHE A 217 -0.69 6.64 -10.52
CA PHE A 217 -0.12 5.48 -9.85
C PHE A 217 0.87 5.91 -8.76
N PHE A 218 1.00 5.07 -7.75
CA PHE A 218 2.16 5.08 -6.87
C PHE A 218 3.25 4.18 -7.45
N ILE A 219 4.50 4.53 -7.19
CA ILE A 219 5.65 3.64 -7.42
C ILE A 219 5.88 2.80 -6.17
N TYR A 220 5.73 1.49 -6.28
CA TYR A 220 5.96 0.54 -5.21
C TYR A 220 7.25 -0.25 -5.41
N PRO A 221 8.00 -0.55 -4.34
CA PRO A 221 9.15 -1.44 -4.41
C PRO A 221 8.69 -2.89 -4.40
N TYR A 222 9.43 -3.81 -5.02
CA TYR A 222 9.16 -5.25 -4.84
C TYR A 222 9.53 -5.76 -3.44
N THR A 223 10.49 -5.13 -2.77
CA THR A 223 10.88 -5.42 -1.37
C THR A 223 10.73 -4.16 -0.53
N SER A 224 10.00 -4.25 0.58
CA SER A 224 9.68 -3.08 1.38
C SER A 224 10.91 -2.49 2.09
N LEU A 225 10.83 -1.21 2.39
CA LEU A 225 11.82 -0.42 3.13
C LEU A 225 11.22 0.17 4.42
N SER A 226 9.93 -0.03 4.65
CA SER A 226 9.24 0.22 5.91
C SER A 226 8.36 -0.98 6.27
N THR A 227 8.09 -1.14 7.56
CA THR A 227 7.18 -2.17 8.10
C THR A 227 6.33 -1.57 9.21
N ASN A 228 5.13 -2.12 9.41
CA ASN A 228 4.19 -1.64 10.43
C ASN A 228 4.20 -2.58 11.65
N PHE A 229 4.29 -2.03 12.86
CA PHE A 229 4.24 -2.81 14.11
C PHE A 229 2.82 -3.12 14.59
N SER A 230 1.81 -2.50 13.98
CA SER A 230 0.39 -2.64 14.33
C SER A 230 0.12 -2.38 15.80
N ASP A 231 0.85 -1.39 16.33
CA ASP A 231 0.63 -0.92 17.70
C ASP A 231 -0.82 -0.43 17.84
N VAL A 232 -1.36 -0.59 19.04
CA VAL A 232 -2.77 -0.24 19.31
C VAL A 232 -3.02 1.23 18.95
N GLY A 233 -3.93 1.47 18.00
CA GLY A 233 -4.37 2.77 17.52
C GLY A 233 -5.86 2.78 17.18
N VAL A 234 -6.31 3.75 16.37
CA VAL A 234 -7.73 3.99 16.05
C VAL A 234 -8.44 2.78 15.39
N HIS A 235 -7.68 1.88 14.77
CA HIS A 235 -8.20 0.72 14.01
C HIS A 235 -7.93 -0.66 14.65
N THR A 236 -7.23 -0.71 15.78
CA THR A 236 -6.80 -1.96 16.42
C THR A 236 -7.22 -1.95 17.89
N ASN A 237 -7.96 -2.98 18.34
CA ASN A 237 -8.42 -3.07 19.73
C ASN A 237 -7.28 -3.47 20.69
N GLU A 238 -7.38 -3.03 21.95
CA GLU A 238 -6.48 -3.45 23.04
C GLU A 238 -6.38 -4.99 23.13
N GLY A 239 -5.15 -5.51 23.18
CA GLY A 239 -4.87 -6.95 23.35
C GLY A 239 -4.65 -7.76 22.07
N GLN A 240 -4.61 -7.12 20.89
CA GLN A 240 -4.26 -7.78 19.62
C GLN A 240 -3.05 -7.09 18.97
N ILE A 241 -1.84 -7.35 19.46
CA ILE A 241 -0.64 -7.13 18.65
C ILE A 241 -0.77 -8.07 17.45
N SER A 242 -1.06 -7.50 16.29
CA SER A 242 -1.18 -8.24 15.03
C SER A 242 0.19 -8.27 14.37
N ASN A 243 0.66 -9.47 14.03
CA ASN A 243 1.86 -9.62 13.22
C ASN A 243 1.54 -9.65 11.70
N SER A 244 0.30 -9.34 11.33
CA SER A 244 -0.18 -9.54 9.96
C SER A 244 0.30 -8.49 8.98
N TYR A 245 0.69 -7.30 9.45
CA TYR A 245 1.04 -6.16 8.58
C TYR A 245 2.55 -5.91 8.50
N GLN A 246 3.34 -6.69 9.24
CA GLN A 246 4.79 -6.76 9.11
C GLN A 246 5.14 -7.40 7.77
N VAL A 247 6.15 -6.86 7.11
CA VAL A 247 6.62 -7.30 5.79
C VAL A 247 8.12 -7.45 5.78
N GLU A 248 8.64 -8.17 4.78
CA GLU A 248 10.06 -8.30 4.56
C GLU A 248 10.70 -6.94 4.26
N LEU A 249 11.77 -6.60 4.99
CA LEU A 249 12.56 -5.40 4.79
C LEU A 249 13.83 -5.69 3.99
N ILE A 250 14.15 -4.82 3.03
CA ILE A 250 15.48 -4.81 2.45
C ILE A 250 16.51 -4.41 3.51
N TYR A 251 17.63 -5.13 3.60
CA TYR A 251 18.69 -4.88 4.59
C TYR A 251 20.07 -4.77 3.95
N GLY A 252 20.10 -4.41 2.66
CA GLY A 252 21.32 -4.16 1.92
C GLY A 252 21.19 -2.95 1.02
N ARG A 253 22.29 -2.19 0.88
CA ARG A 253 22.37 -1.10 -0.10
C ARG A 253 22.32 -1.65 -1.51
N LYS A 254 21.60 -0.96 -2.41
CA LYS A 254 21.44 -1.37 -3.80
C LYS A 254 21.34 -0.15 -4.72
N LYS A 255 21.92 -0.26 -5.92
CA LYS A 255 21.57 0.62 -7.03
C LYS A 255 20.31 0.07 -7.70
N TYR A 256 19.23 0.84 -7.67
CA TYR A 256 17.93 0.37 -8.13
C TYR A 256 17.83 0.42 -9.66
N VAL A 257 17.21 -0.60 -10.25
CA VAL A 257 16.80 -0.63 -11.65
C VAL A 257 15.45 0.09 -11.77
N LEU A 258 15.53 1.38 -12.12
CA LEU A 258 14.40 2.32 -12.20
C LEU A 258 14.20 2.81 -13.65
N PRO A 259 13.50 2.04 -14.50
CA PRO A 259 13.22 2.46 -15.87
C PRO A 259 12.12 3.54 -15.89
N LEU A 260 11.81 4.07 -17.08
CA LEU A 260 10.74 5.04 -17.26
C LEU A 260 9.38 4.45 -16.82
N PHE A 261 8.48 5.32 -16.35
CA PHE A 261 7.15 4.91 -15.89
C PHE A 261 6.42 3.97 -16.86
N ARG A 262 6.41 4.30 -18.16
CA ARG A 262 5.76 3.52 -19.21
C ARG A 262 6.28 2.08 -19.35
N ASP A 263 7.50 1.81 -18.89
CA ASP A 263 8.16 0.50 -18.99
C ASP A 263 7.96 -0.33 -17.71
N LEU A 264 7.30 0.22 -16.68
CA LEU A 264 6.95 -0.51 -15.47
C LEU A 264 5.79 -1.47 -15.69
N VAL A 265 5.72 -2.52 -14.87
CA VAL A 265 4.49 -3.31 -14.75
C VAL A 265 3.46 -2.46 -14.01
N HIS A 266 2.23 -2.40 -14.54
CA HIS A 266 1.15 -1.63 -13.95
C HIS A 266 0.07 -2.54 -13.36
N TYR A 267 -0.41 -2.18 -12.19
CA TYR A 267 -1.50 -2.84 -11.49
C TYR A 267 -2.65 -1.85 -11.21
N ASP A 268 -3.90 -2.29 -11.42
CA ASP A 268 -5.08 -1.52 -11.01
C ASP A 268 -5.31 -1.58 -9.49
N THR A 269 -6.27 -0.84 -8.94
CA THR A 269 -6.61 -0.81 -7.49
C THR A 269 -6.98 -2.19 -6.91
N TYR A 270 -7.35 -3.17 -7.74
CA TYR A 270 -7.65 -4.55 -7.33
C TYR A 270 -6.40 -5.45 -7.33
N ALA A 271 -5.21 -4.88 -7.51
CA ALA A 271 -3.94 -5.57 -7.68
C ALA A 271 -3.95 -6.53 -8.88
N GLN A 272 -4.60 -6.15 -9.99
CA GLN A 272 -4.62 -6.94 -11.22
C GLN A 272 -3.62 -6.40 -12.24
N CYS A 273 -2.80 -7.29 -12.80
CA CYS A 273 -1.74 -6.93 -13.75
C CYS A 273 -2.33 -6.46 -15.08
N LEU A 274 -2.18 -5.17 -15.40
CA LEU A 274 -2.76 -4.55 -16.59
C LEU A 274 -2.12 -5.04 -17.90
N LEU A 275 -0.91 -5.60 -17.84
CA LEU A 275 -0.25 -6.20 -19.01
C LEU A 275 -1.08 -7.32 -19.64
N LEU A 276 -1.91 -8.01 -18.85
CA LEU A 276 -2.76 -9.10 -19.33
C LEU A 276 -3.79 -8.64 -20.36
N LYS A 277 -4.21 -7.37 -20.33
CA LYS A 277 -5.16 -6.83 -21.32
C LYS A 277 -4.62 -6.96 -22.75
N SER A 278 -3.30 -6.92 -22.94
CA SER A 278 -2.66 -7.08 -24.26
C SER A 278 -2.80 -8.49 -24.85
N LYS A 279 -3.15 -9.50 -24.04
CA LYS A 279 -3.34 -10.89 -24.47
C LYS A 279 -4.71 -11.15 -25.08
N PHE A 280 -5.63 -10.19 -24.99
CA PHE A 280 -6.99 -10.35 -25.46
C PHE A 280 -7.32 -9.31 -26.55
N PRO A 281 -8.05 -9.69 -27.60
CA PRO A 281 -8.41 -8.76 -28.69
C PRO A 281 -9.27 -7.58 -28.21
N SER A 282 -10.09 -7.77 -27.18
CA SER A 282 -10.90 -6.71 -26.59
C SER A 282 -10.17 -6.05 -25.42
N LYS A 283 -10.10 -4.72 -25.44
CA LYS A 283 -9.59 -3.91 -24.33
C LYS A 283 -10.57 -3.85 -23.14
N ASP A 284 -11.81 -4.29 -23.34
CA ASP A 284 -12.89 -4.26 -22.36
C ASP A 284 -12.86 -5.48 -21.42
N VAL A 285 -11.80 -6.29 -21.48
CA VAL A 285 -11.61 -7.40 -20.54
C VAL A 285 -11.36 -6.85 -19.13
N ILE A 286 -12.22 -7.26 -18.20
CA ILE A 286 -12.01 -7.09 -16.78
C ILE A 286 -11.19 -8.28 -16.26
N ILE A 287 -10.19 -7.97 -15.45
CA ILE A 287 -9.31 -8.97 -14.83
C ILE A 287 -9.71 -9.08 -13.35
N ASP A 288 -9.87 -10.31 -12.87
CA ASP A 288 -10.22 -10.66 -11.49
C ASP A 288 -9.58 -12.02 -11.11
N LEU A 289 -8.25 -12.08 -11.14
CA LEU A 289 -7.51 -13.30 -10.79
C LEU A 289 -7.56 -13.61 -9.28
N ASN A 290 -7.97 -12.64 -8.47
CA ASN A 290 -8.16 -12.80 -7.03
C ASN A 290 -9.60 -13.23 -6.65
N GLY A 291 -10.54 -13.18 -7.60
CA GLY A 291 -11.92 -13.64 -7.43
C GLY A 291 -12.78 -12.76 -6.51
N ASN A 292 -12.38 -11.51 -6.27
CA ASN A 292 -13.01 -10.61 -5.31
C ASN A 292 -13.25 -9.20 -5.84
N ARG A 293 -13.09 -8.95 -7.15
CA ARG A 293 -13.53 -7.70 -7.77
C ARG A 293 -15.06 -7.60 -7.71
N GLU A 294 -15.55 -6.45 -7.26
CA GLU A 294 -16.99 -6.22 -7.04
C GLU A 294 -17.69 -5.72 -8.32
N ASN A 295 -17.08 -4.76 -9.03
CA ASN A 295 -17.68 -4.14 -10.21
C ASN A 295 -17.31 -4.93 -11.48
N ILE A 296 -18.01 -6.03 -11.73
CA ILE A 296 -17.81 -6.89 -12.91
C ILE A 296 -19.02 -6.97 -13.84
N ASP A 297 -20.17 -6.44 -13.44
CA ASP A 297 -21.45 -6.67 -14.12
C ASP A 297 -21.53 -6.02 -15.51
N GLU A 298 -20.78 -4.94 -15.73
CA GLU A 298 -20.71 -4.25 -17.02
C GLU A 298 -19.66 -4.86 -17.97
N ALA A 299 -18.88 -5.85 -17.50
CA ALA A 299 -17.85 -6.48 -18.33
C ALA A 299 -18.49 -7.36 -19.40
N ARG A 300 -18.12 -7.14 -20.66
CA ARG A 300 -18.39 -8.15 -21.70
C ARG A 300 -17.51 -9.39 -21.52
N TYR A 301 -16.23 -9.18 -21.20
CA TYR A 301 -15.26 -10.24 -21.02
C TYR A 301 -14.67 -10.19 -19.61
N LEU A 302 -14.65 -11.35 -18.93
CA LEU A 302 -14.12 -11.48 -17.59
C LEU A 302 -13.05 -12.58 -17.54
N LEU A 303 -11.83 -12.21 -17.17
CA LEU A 303 -10.77 -13.16 -16.84
C LEU A 303 -10.73 -13.38 -15.33
N SER A 304 -11.21 -14.52 -14.84
CA SER A 304 -11.37 -14.76 -13.40
C SER A 304 -11.13 -16.21 -12.97
N CYS A 305 -10.80 -16.38 -11.70
CA CYS A 305 -10.78 -17.69 -11.03
C CYS A 305 -12.17 -18.13 -10.52
N ARG A 306 -13.18 -17.24 -10.60
CA ARG A 306 -14.56 -17.54 -10.19
C ARG A 306 -15.18 -18.55 -11.14
N ASN A 307 -15.90 -19.53 -10.58
CA ASN A 307 -16.79 -20.40 -11.33
C ASN A 307 -18.07 -19.61 -11.66
N MET A 308 -18.25 -19.23 -12.92
CA MET A 308 -19.35 -18.36 -13.37
C MET A 308 -20.24 -19.09 -14.40
N PRO A 309 -21.55 -18.78 -14.47
CA PRO A 309 -22.49 -19.45 -15.37
C PRO A 309 -22.54 -18.78 -16.76
N TYR A 310 -21.36 -18.48 -17.32
CA TYR A 310 -21.21 -17.78 -18.60
C TYR A 310 -20.32 -18.58 -19.55
N LYS A 311 -20.43 -18.36 -20.85
CA LYS A 311 -19.66 -19.10 -21.86
C LYS A 311 -18.16 -18.94 -21.63
N ILE A 312 -17.46 -20.05 -21.47
CA ILE A 312 -16.01 -20.09 -21.34
C ILE A 312 -15.41 -20.03 -22.75
N ILE A 313 -14.63 -18.99 -23.03
CA ILE A 313 -13.91 -18.81 -24.30
C ILE A 313 -12.54 -19.48 -24.25
N ARG A 314 -11.84 -19.36 -23.12
CA ARG A 314 -10.52 -19.94 -22.88
C ARG A 314 -10.35 -20.34 -21.43
N THR A 315 -9.49 -21.31 -21.18
CA THR A 315 -9.10 -21.75 -19.83
C THR A 315 -7.59 -21.74 -19.68
N PHE A 316 -7.13 -21.39 -18.48
CA PHE A 316 -5.73 -21.46 -18.09
C PHE A 316 -5.59 -22.21 -16.77
N GLY A 317 -4.48 -22.93 -16.63
CA GLY A 317 -4.10 -23.58 -15.38
C GLY A 317 -3.64 -22.58 -14.32
N MET A 318 -3.54 -23.03 -13.07
CA MET A 318 -2.87 -22.31 -11.97
C MET A 318 -1.58 -23.03 -11.58
N ARG A 319 -0.59 -23.01 -12.46
CA ARG A 319 0.67 -23.78 -12.37
C ARG A 319 1.93 -22.93 -12.25
N LEU A 320 1.90 -21.67 -12.69
CA LEU A 320 3.01 -20.71 -12.59
C LEU A 320 2.73 -19.63 -11.55
N ARG A 321 3.81 -18.99 -11.06
CA ARG A 321 3.76 -17.88 -10.09
C ARG A 321 4.61 -16.69 -10.54
N PRO A 322 4.12 -15.45 -10.43
CA PRO A 322 2.80 -15.07 -9.93
C PRO A 322 1.67 -15.46 -10.89
N ILE A 323 0.41 -15.31 -10.45
CA ILE A 323 -0.75 -15.98 -11.09
C ILE A 323 -0.93 -15.55 -12.55
N GLU A 324 -0.59 -14.31 -12.87
CA GLU A 324 -0.57 -13.72 -14.20
C GLU A 324 0.33 -14.46 -15.20
N LEU A 325 1.39 -15.17 -14.75
CA LEU A 325 2.24 -15.94 -15.65
C LEU A 325 1.49 -17.06 -16.36
N ASN A 326 0.46 -17.63 -15.72
CA ASN A 326 -0.34 -18.67 -16.36
C ASN A 326 -1.06 -18.15 -17.61
N VAL A 327 -1.52 -16.91 -17.56
CA VAL A 327 -2.19 -16.25 -18.67
C VAL A 327 -1.17 -15.75 -19.69
N LEU A 328 -0.05 -15.16 -19.22
CA LEU A 328 1.00 -14.64 -20.10
C LEU A 328 1.66 -15.71 -20.96
N GLN A 329 1.83 -16.92 -20.39
CA GLN A 329 2.45 -18.08 -21.04
C GLN A 329 1.43 -19.06 -21.60
N GLU A 330 0.13 -18.71 -21.58
CA GLU A 330 -0.95 -19.54 -22.13
C GLU A 330 -0.94 -20.97 -21.60
N ILE A 331 -0.70 -21.13 -20.30
CA ILE A 331 -0.61 -22.45 -19.66
C ILE A 331 -1.99 -23.09 -19.67
N GLU A 332 -2.13 -24.16 -20.44
CA GLU A 332 -3.37 -24.92 -20.51
C GLU A 332 -3.73 -25.55 -19.16
N GLY A 333 -5.03 -25.58 -18.86
CA GLY A 333 -5.55 -26.22 -17.66
C GLY A 333 -6.84 -25.59 -17.16
N ASN A 334 -7.15 -25.88 -15.89
CA ASN A 334 -8.30 -25.35 -15.17
C ASN A 334 -7.84 -24.48 -13.99
N GLY A 335 -8.66 -23.49 -13.65
CA GLY A 335 -8.45 -22.61 -12.49
C GLY A 335 -8.60 -21.13 -12.81
N ILE A 336 -8.31 -20.73 -14.04
CA ILE A 336 -8.54 -19.37 -14.56
C ILE A 336 -9.35 -19.51 -15.85
N TYR A 337 -10.40 -18.71 -16.00
CA TYR A 337 -11.33 -18.79 -17.11
C TYR A 337 -11.53 -17.41 -17.72
N LEU A 338 -11.50 -17.33 -19.05
CA LEU A 338 -11.98 -16.17 -19.79
C LEU A 338 -13.44 -16.43 -20.19
N TYR A 339 -14.35 -15.65 -19.64
CA TYR A 339 -15.79 -15.72 -19.91
C TYR A 339 -16.22 -14.66 -20.93
N ASP A 340 -17.20 -15.01 -21.79
CA ASP A 340 -18.10 -14.04 -22.43
C ASP A 340 -19.34 -13.91 -21.57
N MET A 341 -19.47 -12.79 -20.86
CA MET A 341 -20.55 -12.53 -19.91
C MET A 341 -21.90 -12.25 -20.59
N SER A 342 -21.93 -12.10 -21.91
CA SER A 342 -23.17 -11.91 -22.67
C SER A 342 -23.90 -13.22 -23.02
N GLU A 343 -23.23 -14.37 -22.86
CA GLU A 343 -23.77 -15.68 -23.18
C GLU A 343 -23.81 -16.56 -21.92
N PHE A 344 -25.01 -16.92 -21.46
CA PHE A 344 -25.17 -17.87 -20.35
C PHE A 344 -24.75 -19.29 -20.75
N SER A 345 -24.13 -20.03 -19.83
CA SER A 345 -23.73 -21.43 -20.02
C SER A 345 -23.81 -22.22 -18.71
N ASP A 346 -24.36 -23.44 -18.77
CA ASP A 346 -24.41 -24.38 -17.63
C ASP A 346 -23.07 -25.13 -17.47
N ASN A 347 -22.06 -24.38 -17.02
CA ASN A 347 -20.72 -24.91 -16.83
C ASN A 347 -20.66 -25.89 -15.64
N LYS A 348 -20.19 -27.11 -15.88
CA LYS A 348 -19.96 -28.10 -14.82
C LYS A 348 -18.52 -28.06 -14.34
N PHE A 349 -18.29 -27.43 -13.19
CA PHE A 349 -16.97 -27.36 -12.57
C PHE A 349 -16.76 -28.54 -11.62
N GLY A 350 -15.67 -29.30 -11.82
CA GLY A 350 -15.31 -30.40 -10.92
C GLY A 350 -14.69 -29.96 -9.59
N ILE A 351 -14.21 -28.72 -9.49
CA ILE A 351 -13.50 -28.16 -8.33
C ILE A 351 -14.02 -26.74 -8.09
N ARG A 352 -14.20 -26.37 -6.81
CA ARG A 352 -14.64 -25.02 -6.42
C ARG A 352 -13.47 -24.02 -6.48
N THR A 353 -13.73 -22.76 -6.81
CA THR A 353 -12.74 -21.67 -6.79
C THR A 353 -11.87 -21.68 -5.52
N ILE A 354 -12.47 -21.83 -4.34
CA ILE A 354 -11.73 -21.84 -3.06
C ILE A 354 -10.72 -23.00 -2.93
N GLN A 355 -10.97 -24.13 -3.59
CA GLN A 355 -10.04 -25.26 -3.60
C GLN A 355 -8.82 -24.96 -4.47
N PHE A 356 -9.02 -24.38 -5.67
CA PHE A 356 -7.89 -23.95 -6.51
C PHE A 356 -7.05 -22.87 -5.82
N LEU A 357 -7.69 -21.87 -5.21
CA LEU A 357 -6.99 -20.81 -4.49
C LEU A 357 -6.26 -21.35 -3.25
N SER A 358 -6.84 -22.30 -2.51
CA SER A 358 -6.18 -22.86 -1.33
C SER A 358 -4.97 -23.72 -1.69
N GLU A 359 -5.07 -24.56 -2.71
CA GLU A 359 -3.92 -25.34 -3.23
C GLU A 359 -2.81 -24.42 -3.77
N TYR A 360 -3.20 -23.38 -4.50
CA TYR A 360 -2.27 -22.41 -5.04
C TYR A 360 -1.62 -21.57 -3.93
N TYR A 361 -2.34 -20.97 -3.00
CA TYR A 361 -1.72 -20.05 -2.05
C TYR A 361 -1.08 -20.74 -0.84
N LEU A 362 -1.69 -21.82 -0.33
CA LEU A 362 -1.18 -22.47 0.88
C LEU A 362 0.03 -23.37 0.60
N ARG A 363 0.23 -23.83 -0.65
CA ARG A 363 1.37 -24.68 -1.04
C ARG A 363 1.49 -25.90 -0.11
N SER A 364 2.72 -26.24 0.31
CA SER A 364 3.03 -27.20 1.37
C SER A 364 3.12 -26.49 2.73
N PHE A 365 1.98 -26.17 3.33
CA PHE A 365 1.90 -25.56 4.66
C PHE A 365 2.12 -26.59 5.78
N ASN A 366 2.65 -26.14 6.92
CA ASN A 366 2.75 -26.99 8.11
C ASN A 366 1.36 -27.24 8.70
N ARG A 367 0.82 -28.45 8.47
CA ARG A 367 -0.52 -28.85 8.92
C ARG A 367 -0.69 -28.73 10.44
N SER A 368 0.34 -29.03 11.22
CA SER A 368 0.31 -28.93 12.68
C SER A 368 0.13 -27.49 13.14
N MET A 369 0.78 -26.52 12.48
CA MET A 369 0.60 -25.09 12.77
C MET A 369 -0.83 -24.63 12.48
N ILE A 370 -1.41 -25.07 11.36
CA ILE A 370 -2.80 -24.72 11.01
C ILE A 370 -3.78 -25.28 12.05
N LEU A 371 -3.64 -26.56 12.39
CA LEU A 371 -4.50 -27.20 13.39
C LEU A 371 -4.41 -26.51 14.75
N GLN A 372 -3.19 -26.17 15.19
CA GLN A 372 -2.97 -25.44 16.43
C GLN A 372 -3.59 -24.03 16.37
N TYR A 373 -3.41 -23.30 15.27
CA TYR A 373 -4.01 -21.98 15.07
C TYR A 373 -5.54 -22.03 15.16
N PHE A 374 -6.19 -22.99 14.50
CA PHE A 374 -7.64 -23.16 14.60
C PHE A 374 -8.08 -23.51 16.02
N LYS A 375 -7.36 -24.39 16.71
CA LYS A 375 -7.64 -24.74 18.10
C LYS A 375 -7.58 -23.50 19.00
N ASP A 376 -6.55 -22.67 18.86
CA ASP A 376 -6.39 -21.45 19.65
C ASP A 376 -7.45 -20.40 19.35
N LEU A 377 -7.83 -20.22 18.08
CA LEU A 377 -8.94 -19.35 17.69
C LEU A 377 -10.26 -19.76 18.34
N ILE A 378 -10.56 -21.06 18.34
CA ILE A 378 -11.76 -21.62 18.95
C ILE A 378 -11.74 -21.38 20.46
N LEU A 379 -10.63 -21.71 21.14
CA LEU A 379 -10.47 -21.50 22.57
C LEU A 379 -10.61 -20.02 22.98
N ARG A 380 -10.04 -19.10 22.18
CA ARG A 380 -10.18 -17.65 22.40
C ARG A 380 -11.64 -17.20 22.29
N LYS A 381 -12.37 -17.68 21.28
CA LYS A 381 -13.81 -17.39 21.16
C LYS A 381 -14.56 -17.92 22.37
N PHE A 382 -14.35 -19.18 22.76
CA PHE A 382 -15.01 -19.77 23.94
C PHE A 382 -14.74 -19.00 25.23
N ARG A 383 -13.49 -18.63 25.52
CA ARG A 383 -13.14 -17.83 26.71
C ARG A 383 -13.88 -16.49 26.75
N LYS A 384 -14.09 -15.84 25.59
CA LYS A 384 -14.84 -14.58 25.48
C LYS A 384 -16.34 -14.73 25.80
N TYR A 385 -16.91 -15.92 25.62
CA TYR A 385 -18.30 -16.23 25.95
C TYR A 385 -18.50 -16.76 27.37
N VAL A 386 -17.51 -17.45 27.93
CA VAL A 386 -17.60 -18.08 29.27
C VAL A 386 -17.16 -17.13 30.39
N CYS A 387 -16.27 -16.17 30.12
CA CYS A 387 -15.80 -15.19 31.11
C CYS A 387 -16.55 -13.85 31.01
N LYS A 388 -17.81 -13.86 30.59
CA LYS A 388 -18.69 -12.68 30.55
C LYS A 388 -19.80 -12.79 31.58
#